data_AF-A0A3E0DNY8-F1
#
_entry.id   AF-A0A3E0DNY8-F1
#
_cell.length_a   1.000
_cell.length_b   1.000
_cell.length_c   1.000
_cell.angle_alpha   90.00
_cell.angle_beta   90.00
_cell.angle_gamma   90.00
#
_symmetry.space_group_name_H-M   'P 1'
#
loop_
_entity.id
_entity.type
_entity.pdbx_description
1 polymer ?
#
loop_
_entity_poly.entity_id
_entity_poly.type
_entity_poly.pdbx_seq_one_letter_code
_entity_poly.pdbx_strand_id
1 'polypeptide(L)'
;MITLLYKLFPKLNSLTKRQKLMFRLLLLSVSMVFFGAYFKINDRPNADLILGSAMIIHFISIVGLLSKWASYRTKSEVANTQ
;
A
#
# COMPACT_ATOMS: atom_id res chain seq x y z
N MET A 1 4.02 -0.70 -16.17
CA MET A 1 4.14 0.32 -15.10
C MET A 1 4.87 -0.19 -13.85
N ILE A 2 4.57 -1.39 -13.34
CA ILE A 2 5.20 -1.96 -12.12
C ILE A 2 6.73 -2.16 -12.26
N THR A 3 7.22 -2.52 -13.45
CA THR A 3 8.65 -2.74 -13.73
C THR A 3 9.50 -1.47 -13.59
N LEU A 4 8.94 -0.30 -13.89
CA LEU A 4 9.61 1.00 -13.71
C LEU A 4 9.78 1.36 -12.23
N LEU A 5 8.80 1.02 -11.41
CA LEU A 5 8.83 1.29 -9.97
C LEU A 5 9.94 0.48 -9.26
N TYR A 6 10.09 -0.79 -9.64
CA TYR A 6 11.19 -1.63 -9.15
C TYR A 6 12.56 -1.21 -9.69
N LYS A 7 12.60 -0.49 -10.82
CA LYS A 7 13.83 0.08 -11.38
C LYS A 7 14.26 1.35 -10.65
N LEU A 8 13.32 2.21 -10.24
CA LEU A 8 13.61 3.39 -9.41
C LEU A 8 13.97 3.03 -7.97
N PHE A 9 13.34 2.00 -7.40
CA PHE A 9 13.58 1.56 -6.04
C PHE A 9 13.99 0.09 -6.00
N PRO A 10 15.26 -0.25 -6.28
CA PRO A 10 15.72 -1.63 -6.36
C PRO A 10 15.54 -2.41 -5.05
N LYS A 11 15.54 -1.72 -3.89
CA LYS A 11 15.22 -2.30 -2.58
C LYS A 11 13.79 -2.87 -2.48
N LEU A 12 12.85 -2.43 -3.33
CA LEU A 12 11.51 -3.02 -3.37
C LEU A 12 11.53 -4.45 -3.93
N ASN A 13 12.57 -4.81 -4.70
CA ASN A 13 12.66 -6.13 -5.31
C ASN A 13 13.04 -7.21 -4.28
N SER A 14 13.80 -6.83 -3.24
CA SER A 14 14.17 -7.69 -2.11
C SER A 14 13.09 -7.83 -1.03
N LEU A 15 11.96 -7.12 -1.15
CA LEU A 15 10.84 -7.23 -0.21
C LEU A 15 10.11 -8.58 -0.34
N THR A 16 9.59 -9.08 0.78
CA THR A 16 8.73 -10.26 0.79
C THR A 16 7.42 -10.01 0.02
N LYS A 17 6.74 -11.07 -0.40
CA LYS A 17 5.42 -10.97 -1.06
C LYS A 17 4.41 -10.16 -0.24
N ARG A 18 4.42 -10.31 1.09
CA ARG A 18 3.52 -9.56 2.01
C ARG A 18 3.88 -8.08 2.09
N GLN A 19 5.17 -7.74 2.17
CA GLN A 19 5.62 -6.35 2.10
C GLN A 19 5.27 -5.71 0.76
N LYS A 20 5.45 -6.43 -0.35
CA LYS A 20 5.05 -5.97 -1.69
C LYS A 20 3.54 -5.71 -1.76
N LEU A 21 2.72 -6.55 -1.13
CA LEU A 21 1.27 -6.35 -1.04
C LEU A 21 0.92 -5.09 -0.24
N MET A 22 1.50 -4.94 0.96
CA MET A 22 1.23 -3.76 1.81
C MET A 22 1.70 -2.46 1.15
N PHE A 23 2.82 -2.51 0.43
CA PHE A 23 3.31 -1.38 -0.36
C PHE A 23 2.37 -1.01 -1.52
N ARG A 24 1.77 -2.00 -2.20
CA ARG A 24 0.72 -1.75 -3.20
C ARG A 24 -0.53 -1.14 -2.56
N LEU A 25 -0.91 -1.62 -1.38
CA LEU A 25 -2.02 -1.06 -0.61
C LEU A 25 -1.76 0.39 -0.21
N LEU A 26 -0.52 0.71 0.15
CA LEU A 26 -0.08 2.07 0.47
C LEU A 26 -0.18 3.00 -0.75
N LEU A 27 0.28 2.56 -1.92
CA LEU A 27 0.15 3.36 -3.15
C LEU A 27 -1.32 3.65 -3.50
N LEU A 28 -2.18 2.64 -3.30
CA LEU A 28 -3.60 2.76 -3.55
C LEU A 28 -4.28 3.69 -2.54
N SER A 29 -3.91 3.61 -1.27
CA SER A 29 -4.44 4.50 -0.23
C SER A 29 -4.02 5.95 -0.43
N VAL A 30 -2.76 6.21 -0.82
CA VAL A 30 -2.28 7.56 -1.19
C VAL A 30 -3.15 8.14 -2.30
N SER A 31 -3.44 7.35 -3.34
CA SER A 31 -4.28 7.78 -4.44
C SER A 31 -5.71 8.11 -3.97
N MET A 32 -6.30 7.25 -3.13
CA MET A 32 -7.61 7.51 -2.52
C MET A 32 -7.63 8.75 -1.61
N VAL A 33 -6.56 9.03 -0.87
CA VAL A 33 -6.46 10.25 -0.05
C VAL A 33 -6.49 11.50 -0.94
N PHE A 34 -5.73 11.50 -2.05
CA PHE A 34 -5.77 12.61 -3.01
C PHE A 34 -7.17 12.79 -3.63
N PHE A 35 -7.83 11.70 -4.04
CA PHE A 35 -9.20 11.77 -4.55
C PHE A 35 -10.21 12.22 -3.50
N GLY A 36 -10.11 11.73 -2.27
CA GLY A 36 -10.98 12.12 -1.16
C GLY A 36 -10.81 13.60 -0.80
N ALA A 37 -9.56 14.08 -0.77
CA ALA A 37 -9.27 15.50 -0.54
C ALA A 37 -9.81 16.37 -1.67
N TYR A 38 -9.64 15.95 -2.93
CA TYR A 38 -10.23 16.63 -4.08
C TYR A 38 -11.76 16.69 -3.97
N PHE A 39 -12.43 15.60 -3.63
CA PHE A 39 -13.89 15.58 -3.46
C PHE A 39 -14.35 16.47 -2.30
N LYS A 40 -13.58 16.53 -1.21
CA LYS A 40 -13.86 17.39 -0.06
C LYS A 40 -13.76 18.88 -0.41
N ILE A 41 -12.73 19.28 -1.16
CA ILE A 41 -12.54 20.67 -1.59
C ILE A 41 -13.63 21.11 -2.58
N ASN A 42 -14.21 20.16 -3.33
CA ASN A 42 -15.30 20.42 -4.28
C ASN A 42 -16.71 20.19 -3.69
N ASP A 43 -16.84 20.12 -2.36
CA ASP A 43 -18.11 19.92 -1.64
C ASP A 43 -18.97 18.75 -2.17
N ARG A 44 -18.32 17.68 -2.62
CA ARG A 44 -19.02 16.49 -3.13
C ARG A 44 -19.64 15.70 -1.98
N PRO A 45 -20.84 15.13 -2.16
CA PRO A 45 -21.46 14.29 -1.14
C PRO A 45 -20.57 13.08 -0.82
N ASN A 46 -20.58 12.64 0.44
CA ASN A 46 -19.80 11.51 0.95
C ASN A 46 -18.26 11.68 0.92
N ALA A 47 -17.75 12.88 0.64
CA ALA A 47 -16.31 13.15 0.61
C ALA A 47 -15.61 12.81 1.93
N ASP A 48 -16.25 13.12 3.07
CA ASP A 48 -15.70 12.81 4.40
C ASP A 48 -15.60 11.30 4.67
N LEU A 49 -16.55 10.50 4.18
CA LEU A 49 -16.51 9.04 4.28
C LEU A 49 -15.38 8.45 3.42
N ILE A 50 -15.22 8.97 2.21
CA ILE A 50 -14.15 8.54 1.29
C ILE A 50 -12.79 8.91 1.87
N LEU A 51 -12.63 10.15 2.35
CA LEU A 51 -11.38 10.60 2.96
C LEU A 51 -11.07 9.85 4.25
N GLY A 52 -12.06 9.64 5.12
CA GLY A 52 -11.91 8.90 6.37
C GLY A 52 -11.52 7.43 6.13
N SER A 53 -12.19 6.74 5.21
CA SER A 53 -11.84 5.36 4.84
C SER A 53 -10.46 5.26 4.19
N ALA A 54 -10.10 6.24 3.34
CA ALA A 54 -8.77 6.33 2.76
C ALA A 54 -7.68 6.47 3.84
N MET A 55 -7.90 7.31 4.84
CA MET A 55 -6.97 7.48 5.98
C MET A 55 -6.80 6.20 6.80
N ILE A 56 -7.89 5.46 7.06
CA ILE A 56 -7.83 4.18 7.78
C ILE A 56 -6.97 3.17 7.00
N ILE A 57 -7.23 3.01 5.70
CA ILE A 57 -6.46 2.09 4.84
C ILE A 57 -4.99 2.54 4.77
N HIS A 58 -4.75 3.86 4.72
CA HIS A 58 -3.40 4.42 4.74
C HIS A 58 -2.64 4.04 6.01
N PHE A 59 -3.26 4.24 7.17
CA PHE A 59 -2.69 3.86 8.45
C PHE A 59 -2.39 2.35 8.53
N ILE A 60 -3.35 1.51 8.15
CA ILE A 60 -3.19 0.04 8.14
C ILE A 60 -2.03 -0.36 7.23
N SER A 61 -1.88 0.28 6.06
CA SER A 61 -0.81 -0.04 5.13
C SER A 61 0.59 0.32 5.67
N ILE A 62 0.72 1.45 6.38
CA ILE A 62 1.97 1.86 7.03
C ILE A 62 2.31 0.93 8.19
N VAL A 63 1.36 0.70 9.11
CA VAL A 63 1.55 -0.20 10.25
C VAL A 63 1.86 -1.62 9.76
N GLY A 64 1.16 -2.07 8.72
CA GLY A 64 1.40 -3.36 8.07
C GLY A 64 2.82 -3.49 7.53
N LEU A 65 3.33 -2.46 6.84
CA LEU A 65 4.71 -2.44 6.32
C LEU A 65 5.77 -2.48 7.43
N LEU A 66 5.55 -1.75 8.52
CA LEU A 66 6.46 -1.70 9.66
C LEU A 66 6.32 -2.91 10.60
N SER A 67 5.24 -3.68 10.47
CA SER A 67 5.00 -4.85 11.31
C SER A 67 5.95 -6.00 10.98
N LYS A 68 6.32 -6.76 12.02
CA LYS A 68 7.03 -8.05 11.84
C LYS A 68 6.25 -9.03 10.96
N TRP A 69 4.92 -8.93 10.94
CA TRP A 69 4.03 -9.81 10.15
C TRP A 69 4.30 -9.75 8.64
N ALA A 70 4.50 -8.55 8.10
CA ALA A 70 4.80 -8.39 6.68
C ALA A 70 6.20 -8.91 6.34
N SER A 71 7.14 -8.87 7.29
CA SER A 71 8.50 -9.38 7.09
C SER A 71 8.59 -10.91 7.05
N TYR A 72 7.56 -11.64 7.49
CA TYR A 72 7.55 -13.11 7.39
C TYR A 72 7.37 -13.56 5.94
N ARG A 73 8.27 -14.43 5.49
CA ARG A 73 8.17 -15.11 4.19
C ARG A 73 6.93 -16.01 4.16
N THR A 74 6.26 -16.03 3.03
CA THR A 74 5.14 -16.94 2.79
C THR A 74 5.63 -18.34 2.48
N LYS A 75 4.80 -19.38 2.72
CA LYS A 75 5.13 -20.77 2.34
C LYS A 75 5.54 -20.89 0.86
N SER A 76 4.91 -20.10 -0.01
CA SER A 76 5.20 -20.01 -1.44
C SER A 76 6.54 -19.36 -1.81
N GLU A 77 7.19 -18.64 -0.89
CA GLU A 77 8.56 -18.11 -1.10
C GLU A 77 9.60 -19.13 -0.66
N VAL A 78 9.34 -19.83 0.45
CA VAL A 78 10.24 -20.88 0.96
C VAL A 78 10.34 -22.05 -0.04
N ALA A 79 9.22 -22.49 -0.61
CA ALA A 79 9.18 -23.60 -1.56
C ALA A 79 9.89 -23.32 -2.91
N ASN A 80 10.04 -22.05 -3.30
CA ASN A 80 10.74 -21.65 -4.54
C ASN A 80 12.25 -21.44 -4.34
N THR A 81 12.78 -21.67 -3.14
CA THR A 81 14.21 -21.51 -2.82
C THR A 81 14.93 -22.86 -2.65
N GLN A 82 14.23 -23.98 -2.87
CA GLN A 82 14.78 -25.33 -3.00
C GLN A 82 14.89 -25.69 -4.47
#